data_AF-A0A7W1RY61-F1
#
_entry.id   AF-A0A7W1RY61-F1
#
_cell.length_a   1.000
_cell.length_b   1.000
_cell.length_c   1.000
_cell.angle_alpha   90.00
_cell.angle_beta   90.00
_cell.angle_gamma   90.00
#
_symmetry.space_group_name_H-M   'P 1'
#
loop_
_entity.id
_entity.type
_entity.pdbx_description
1 polymer ?
#
loop_
_entity_poly.entity_id
_entity_poly.type
_entity_poly.pdbx_seq_one_letter_code
_entity_poly.pdbx_strand_id
1 'polypeptide(L)' 'EGTIEDLYEPFLIQMHYLTKTPQGRQITGKGYEHLGMVPPAGLQENLF' A
#
# COMPACT_ATOMS: atom_id res chain seq x y z
N GLU A 1 -17.68 2.34 -16.64
CA GLU A 1 -16.69 1.31 -16.27
C GLU A 1 -15.95 1.84 -15.05
N GLY A 2 -16.07 1.17 -13.91
CA GLY A 2 -15.32 1.51 -12.70
C GLY A 2 -14.79 0.19 -12.18
N THR A 3 -13.48 -0.01 -12.31
CA THR A 3 -12.88 -1.25 -11.83
C THR A 3 -12.89 -1.22 -10.29
N ILE A 4 -12.86 -2.39 -9.68
CA ILE A 4 -12.67 -2.54 -8.23
C ILE A 4 -11.44 -1.71 -7.80
N GLU A 5 -10.38 -1.72 -8.60
CA GLU A 5 -9.14 -1.00 -8.35
C GLU A 5 -9.35 0.52 -8.25
N ASP A 6 -10.14 1.13 -9.14
CA ASP A 6 -10.41 2.58 -9.14
C ASP A 6 -11.18 3.06 -7.90
N LEU A 7 -11.95 2.17 -7.28
CA LEU A 7 -12.76 2.50 -6.09
C LEU A 7 -11.96 2.33 -4.79
N TYR A 8 -11.12 1.30 -4.69
CA TYR A 8 -10.43 0.97 -3.44
C TYR A 8 -9.06 1.64 -3.30
N GLU A 9 -8.33 1.84 -4.40
CA GLU A 9 -7.03 2.54 -4.36
C GLU A 9 -7.07 3.90 -3.64
N PRO A 10 -8.00 4.82 -3.93
CA PRO A 10 -8.02 6.13 -3.26
C PRO A 10 -8.18 5.97 -1.74
N PHE A 11 -9.03 5.04 -1.30
CA PHE A 11 -9.22 4.76 0.12
C PHE A 11 -7.97 4.18 0.77
N LEU A 12 -7.35 3.17 0.14
CA LEU A 12 -6.15 2.52 0.68
C LEU A 12 -4.94 3.45 0.74
N ILE A 13 -4.83 4.37 -0.22
CA ILE A 13 -3.79 5.41 -0.23
C ILE A 13 -4.05 6.46 0.85
N GLN A 14 -5.30 6.95 0.97
CA GLN A 14 -5.69 7.90 2.02
C GLN A 14 -5.46 7.33 3.43
N MET A 15 -5.75 6.04 3.62
CA MET A 15 -5.55 5.34 4.89
C MET A 15 -4.09 4.96 5.15
N HIS A 16 -3.18 5.25 4.23
CA HIS A 16 -1.75 4.93 4.30
C HIS A 16 -1.49 3.41 4.37
N TYR A 17 -2.32 2.59 3.73
CA TYR A 17 -2.12 1.14 3.59
C TYR A 17 -1.41 0.76 2.29
N LEU A 18 -1.53 1.60 1.26
CA LEU A 18 -0.97 1.40 -0.07
C LEU A 18 -0.26 2.68 -0.54
N THR A 19 0.90 2.54 -1.17
CA THR A 19 1.63 3.66 -1.80
C THR A 19 1.92 3.37 -3.27
N LYS A 20 2.06 4.43 -4.06
CA LYS A 20 2.47 4.35 -5.47
C LYS A 20 3.98 4.55 -5.56
N THR A 21 4.67 3.61 -6.18
CA THR A 21 6.10 3.69 -6.48
C THR A 21 6.31 3.64 -8.00
N PRO A 22 7.47 4.04 -8.53
CA PRO A 22 7.77 3.90 -9.96
C PRO A 22 7.67 2.46 -10.49
N GLN A 23 7.74 1.46 -9.60
CA GLN A 23 7.68 0.04 -9.93
C GLN A 23 6.25 -0.54 -9.82
N GLY A 24 5.27 0.21 -9.29
CA GLY A 24 3.90 -0.23 -9.14
C GLY A 24 3.25 0.21 -7.83
N ARG A 25 2.33 -0.60 -7.31
CA ARG A 25 1.72 -0.38 -5.99
C ARG A 25 2.46 -1.21 -4.95
N GLN A 26 2.75 -0.62 -3.80
CA GLN A 26 3.42 -1.28 -2.70
C GLN A 26 2.61 -1.11 -1.40
N ILE A 27 2.45 -2.19 -0.65
CA ILE A 27 1.81 -2.16 0.67
C ILE A 27 2.78 -1.49 1.64
N THR A 28 2.28 -0.57 2.47
CA THR A 28 3.06 0.13 3.50
C THR A 28 3.24 -0.74 4.74
N GLY A 29 4.14 -0.35 5.66
CA GLY A 29 4.30 -1.04 6.94
C GLY A 29 2.97 -1.15 7.71
N LYS A 30 2.22 -0.05 7.78
CA LYS A 30 0.87 0.01 8.35
C LYS A 30 -0.11 -0.97 7.67
N GLY A 31 0.02 -1.17 6.35
CA GLY A 31 -0.76 -2.15 5.60
C GLY A 31 -0.42 -3.58 6.00
N TYR A 32 0.86 -3.90 6.13
CA TYR A 32 1.32 -5.21 6.61
C TYR A 32 0.85 -5.49 8.05
N GLU A 33 0.95 -4.51 8.95
CA GLU A 33 0.44 -4.61 10.31
C GLU A 33 -1.07 -4.90 10.36
N HIS A 34 -1.86 -4.16 9.57
CA HIS A 34 -3.30 -4.37 9.50
C HIS A 34 -3.69 -5.75 8.97
N LEU A 35 -2.88 -6.28 8.05
CA LEU A 35 -3.04 -7.63 7.50
C LEU A 35 -2.46 -8.73 8.39
N GLY A 36 -1.76 -8.38 9.48
CA GLY A 36 -1.07 -9.34 10.35
C GLY A 36 0.07 -10.08 9.65
N MET A 37 0.65 -9.47 8.61
CA MET A 37 1.70 -10.05 7.78
C MET A 37 3.07 -9.50 8.14
N VAL A 38 4.11 -10.32 7.99
CA VAL A 38 5.50 -9.86 8.14
C VAL A 38 5.92 -9.13 6.86
N PRO A 39 6.34 -7.86 6.93
CA PRO A 39 6.80 -7.14 5.75
C PRO A 39 8.08 -7.79 5.19
N PRO A 40 8.30 -7.72 3.86
CA PRO A 40 9.51 -8.24 3.25
C PRO A 40 10.75 -7.50 3.77
N ALA A 41 11.85 -8.25 3.96
CA ALA A 41 13.12 -7.68 4.36
C ALA A 41 13.59 -6.68 3.28
N GLY A 42 13.57 -5.40 3.61
CA GLY A 42 13.85 -4.31 2.66
C GLY A 42 12.66 -3.42 2.33
N LEU A 43 11.52 -3.56 3.03
CA LEU A 43 10.48 -2.53 3.01
C LEU A 43 11.10 -1.20 3.47
N GLN A 44 11.38 -0.31 2.52
CA GLN A 44 11.94 1.01 2.83
C GLN A 44 10.84 1.86 3.47
N GLU A 45 10.88 1.99 4.80
CA GLU A 45 9.94 2.84 5.56
C GLU A 45 10.08 4.34 5.22
N ASN A 46 11.16 4.73 4.53
CA ASN A 46 11.51 6.12 4.22
C ASN A 46 11.15 6.56 2.78
N LEU A 47 10.11 6.02 2.16
CA LEU A 47 9.63 6.47 0.84
C LEU A 47 8.82 7.79 0.88
N PHE A 48 8.99 8.60 1.92
CA PHE A 48 8.30 9.87 2.12
C PHE A 48 9.28 11.00 2.44
#